data_AF-A0A8T3S4Y2-F1
#
_entry.id   AF-A0A8T3S4Y2-F1
#
_cell.length_a   1.000
_cell.length_b   1.000
_cell.length_c   1.000
_cell.angle_alpha   90.00
_cell.angle_beta   90.00
_cell.angle_gamma   90.00
#
_symmetry.space_group_name_H-M   'P 1'
#
loop_
_entity.id
_entity.type
_entity.pdbx_description
1 polymer ?
#
loop_
_entity_poly.entity_id
_entity_poly.type
_entity_poly.pdbx_seq_one_letter_code
_entity_poly.pdbx_strand_id
1 'polypeptide(L)'
;TAAGPYTFRVFGTIEGTEIDESFTSGIDDFNEVQDVTGGQFPVVLPAAGDTARDATAGADAAGTATLALVVAGAGLLAGLVTLSLTLARRRG
;
A
#
# COMPACT_ATOMS: atom_id res chain seq x y z
N THR A 1 -12.43 16.20 -15.56
CA THR A 1 -13.79 15.93 -16.08
C THR A 1 -14.62 15.38 -14.94
N ALA A 2 -15.93 15.63 -14.92
CA ALA A 2 -16.79 15.07 -13.86
C ALA A 2 -16.99 13.57 -14.10
N ALA A 3 -17.23 12.81 -13.04
CA ALA A 3 -17.60 11.40 -13.16
C ALA A 3 -19.05 11.23 -13.62
N GLY A 4 -19.34 10.10 -14.25
CA GLY A 4 -20.67 9.71 -14.68
C GLY A 4 -20.84 9.61 -16.20
N PRO A 5 -22.11 9.52 -16.66
CA PRO A 5 -22.40 9.25 -18.05
C PRO A 5 -22.23 10.50 -18.94
N TYR A 6 -21.74 10.27 -20.16
CA TYR A 6 -21.58 11.29 -21.20
C TYR A 6 -22.20 10.83 -22.51
N THR A 7 -22.89 11.74 -23.20
CA THR A 7 -23.40 11.53 -24.55
C THR A 7 -22.56 12.33 -25.55
N PHE A 8 -21.99 11.64 -26.54
CA PHE A 8 -21.31 12.27 -27.67
C PHE A 8 -22.24 12.29 -28.87
N ARG A 9 -22.43 13.48 -29.47
CA ARG A 9 -23.18 13.65 -30.71
C ARG A 9 -22.22 13.84 -31.87
N VAL A 10 -22.33 12.97 -32.87
CA VAL A 10 -21.59 13.04 -34.13
C VAL A 10 -22.57 13.40 -35.23
N PHE A 11 -22.42 14.59 -35.80
CA PHE A 11 -23.31 15.10 -36.83
C PHE A 11 -22.52 15.70 -38.00
N GLY A 12 -23.06 15.63 -39.21
CA GLY A 12 -22.41 16.17 -40.40
C GLY A 12 -22.86 15.49 -41.69
N THR A 13 -22.00 15.55 -42.70
CA THR A 13 -22.28 14.96 -44.02
C THR A 13 -21.08 14.15 -44.50
N ILE A 14 -21.29 12.89 -44.88
CA ILE A 14 -20.29 11.98 -45.45
C ILE A 14 -20.75 11.58 -46.85
N GLU A 15 -19.98 11.89 -47.89
CA GLU A 15 -20.32 11.58 -49.30
C GLU A 15 -21.73 12.06 -49.72
N GLY A 16 -22.19 13.18 -49.17
CA GLY A 16 -23.53 13.73 -49.43
C GLY A 16 -24.65 13.10 -48.60
N THR A 17 -24.35 12.11 -47.75
CA THR A 17 -25.28 11.53 -46.79
C THR A 17 -25.19 12.25 -45.46
N GLU A 18 -26.32 12.74 -44.94
CA GLU A 18 -26.39 13.36 -43.63
C GLU A 18 -26.30 12.30 -42.53
N ILE A 19 -25.46 12.56 -41.53
CA ILE A 19 -25.35 11.74 -40.32
C ILE A 19 -25.65 12.61 -39.09
N ASP A 20 -26.36 12.03 -38.13
CA ASP A 20 -26.63 12.61 -36.82
C ASP A 20 -26.86 11.46 -35.82
N GLU A 21 -25.78 11.04 -35.17
CA GLU A 21 -25.76 9.89 -34.27
C GLU A 21 -25.33 10.33 -32.87
N SER A 22 -25.89 9.66 -31.86
CA SER A 22 -25.57 9.93 -30.46
C SER A 22 -25.17 8.63 -29.76
N PHE A 23 -24.04 8.66 -29.07
CA PHE A 23 -23.48 7.53 -28.33
C PHE A 23 -23.42 7.90 -26.86
N THR A 24 -23.97 7.06 -25.98
CA THR A 24 -24.02 7.36 -24.54
C THR A 24 -23.20 6.33 -23.80
N SER A 25 -22.26 6.79 -22.99
CA SER A 25 -21.44 5.90 -22.18
C SER A 25 -22.31 4.98 -21.33
N GLY A 26 -22.00 3.69 -21.31
CA GLY A 26 -22.80 2.66 -20.66
C GLY A 26 -22.28 1.27 -20.99
N ILE A 27 -23.06 0.23 -20.66
CA ILE A 27 -22.67 -1.17 -20.88
C ILE A 27 -22.56 -1.55 -22.36
N ASP A 28 -23.32 -0.87 -23.22
CA ASP A 28 -23.45 -1.22 -24.64
C ASP A 28 -22.47 -0.47 -25.55
N ASP A 29 -21.95 0.68 -25.11
CA ASP A 29 -21.05 1.55 -25.90
C ASP A 29 -19.63 1.56 -25.31
N PHE A 30 -19.24 2.67 -24.67
CA PHE A 30 -17.95 2.87 -24.02
C PHE A 30 -18.16 3.16 -22.54
N ASN A 31 -17.16 2.87 -21.71
CA ASN A 31 -17.27 3.00 -20.27
C ASN A 31 -17.51 4.46 -19.83
N GLU A 32 -18.32 4.63 -18.79
CA GLU A 32 -18.54 5.90 -18.12
C GLU A 32 -17.24 6.45 -17.52
N VAL A 33 -17.16 7.77 -17.38
CA VAL A 33 -16.03 8.43 -16.73
C VAL A 33 -16.06 8.07 -15.25
N GLN A 34 -15.05 7.32 -14.83
CA GLN A 34 -14.88 6.92 -13.43
C GLN A 34 -14.21 8.04 -12.64
N ASP A 35 -14.63 8.21 -11.39
CA ASP A 35 -13.93 9.08 -10.45
C ASP A 35 -12.57 8.47 -10.09
N VAL A 36 -11.49 9.22 -10.30
CA VAL A 36 -10.14 8.76 -9.99
C VAL A 36 -9.74 9.35 -8.64
N THR A 37 -10.24 8.76 -7.56
CA THR A 37 -9.83 9.12 -6.21
C THR A 37 -8.40 8.61 -5.95
N GLY A 38 -7.40 9.48 -6.15
CA GLY A 38 -6.00 9.20 -5.76
C GLY A 38 -4.94 9.60 -6.78
N GLY A 39 -5.32 9.93 -8.02
CA GLY A 39 -4.41 10.43 -9.04
C GLY A 39 -4.26 11.95 -8.96
N GLN A 40 -3.55 12.47 -7.95
CA GLN A 40 -3.29 13.92 -7.86
C GLN A 40 -2.22 14.28 -8.87
N PHE A 41 -2.53 15.19 -9.81
CA PHE A 41 -1.51 15.87 -10.60
C PHE A 41 -1.43 17.35 -10.19
N PRO A 42 -0.22 17.87 -9.91
CA PRO A 42 1.07 17.16 -9.86
C PRO A 42 1.13 16.17 -8.68
N VAL A 43 1.99 15.15 -8.80
CA VAL A 43 2.20 14.16 -7.73
C VAL A 43 2.64 14.89 -6.47
N VAL A 44 1.84 14.81 -5.41
CA VAL A 44 2.22 15.34 -4.10
C VAL A 44 3.20 14.37 -3.48
N LEU A 45 4.50 14.72 -3.52
CA LEU A 45 5.51 13.99 -2.77
C LEU A 45 5.27 14.22 -1.27
N PRO A 46 5.44 13.19 -0.41
CA PRO A 46 5.50 13.38 1.02
C PRO A 46 6.50 14.48 1.38
N ALA A 47 6.19 15.28 2.40
CA ALA A 47 7.13 16.26 2.88
C ALA A 47 8.41 15.53 3.37
N ALA A 48 9.59 16.07 3.08
CA ALA A 48 10.86 15.41 3.42
C ALA A 48 10.99 15.02 4.91
N GLY A 49 10.29 15.73 5.79
CA GLY A 49 10.23 15.43 7.23
C GLY A 49 9.49 14.13 7.56
N ASP A 50 8.54 13.70 6.74
CA ASP A 50 7.76 12.48 6.98
C ASP A 50 8.57 11.24 6.60
N THR A 51 9.32 11.31 5.49
CA THR A 51 10.29 10.25 5.12
C THR A 51 11.39 10.08 6.17
N ALA A 52 11.88 11.17 6.74
CA ALA A 52 12.89 11.11 7.81
C ALA A 52 12.32 10.46 9.09
N ARG A 53 11.07 10.78 9.46
CA ARG A 53 10.40 10.17 10.61
C ARG A 53 10.19 8.68 10.44
N ASP A 54 9.74 8.24 9.27
CA ASP A 54 9.52 6.82 8.97
C ASP A 54 10.84 6.04 9.00
N ALA A 55 11.92 6.62 8.48
CA ALA A 55 13.24 6.01 8.53
C ALA A 55 13.74 5.86 9.98
N THR A 56 13.56 6.88 10.82
CA THR A 56 13.93 6.80 12.25
C THR A 56 13.09 5.78 13.01
N ALA A 57 11.77 5.75 12.79
CA ALA A 57 10.87 4.81 13.44
C ALA A 57 11.20 3.35 13.06
N GLY A 58 11.53 3.10 11.79
CA GLY A 58 12.00 1.79 11.33
C GLY A 58 13.32 1.36 11.97
N ALA A 59 14.29 2.27 12.08
CA ALA A 59 15.57 2.01 12.73
C ALA A 59 15.40 1.69 14.23
N ASP A 60 14.56 2.45 14.93
CA ASP A 60 14.28 2.24 16.36
C ASP A 60 13.57 0.91 16.62
N ALA A 61 12.60 0.54 15.77
CA ALA A 61 11.91 -0.74 15.86
C ALA A 61 12.88 -1.92 15.65
N ALA A 62 13.78 -1.83 14.66
CA ALA A 62 14.79 -2.85 14.39
C ALA A 62 15.81 -2.99 15.55
N GLY A 63 16.25 -1.87 16.11
CA GLY A 63 17.14 -1.85 17.27
C GLY A 63 16.50 -2.52 18.49
N THR A 64 15.24 -2.18 18.77
CA THR A 64 14.47 -2.75 19.88
C THR A 64 14.26 -4.27 19.71
N ALA A 65 13.93 -4.72 18.50
CA ALA A 65 13.77 -6.14 18.21
C ALA A 65 15.08 -6.92 18.37
N THR A 66 16.20 -6.35 17.94
CA THR A 66 17.52 -6.97 18.08
C THR A 66 17.91 -7.13 19.54
N LEU A 67 17.71 -6.09 20.36
CA LEU A 67 17.96 -6.15 21.80
C LEU A 67 17.07 -7.20 22.48
N ALA A 68 15.78 -7.25 22.12
CA ALA A 68 14.85 -8.23 22.67
C ALA A 68 15.29 -9.68 22.35
N LEU A 69 15.73 -9.95 21.13
CA LEU A 69 16.25 -11.26 20.73
C LEU A 69 17.54 -11.63 21.48
N VAL A 70 18.46 -10.69 21.66
CA VAL A 70 19.71 -10.92 22.41
C VAL A 70 19.39 -11.24 23.87
N VAL A 71 18.50 -10.48 24.51
CA VAL A 71 18.11 -10.71 25.91
C VAL A 71 17.37 -12.03 26.06
N ALA A 72 16.43 -12.35 25.16
CA ALA A 72 15.72 -13.62 25.17
C ALA A 72 16.68 -14.80 24.99
N GLY A 73 17.62 -14.70 24.04
CA GLY A 73 18.65 -15.71 23.82
C GLY A 73 19.56 -15.92 25.03
N ALA A 74 20.04 -14.84 25.64
CA ALA A 74 20.86 -14.90 26.84
C ALA A 74 20.10 -15.53 28.03
N GLY A 75 18.84 -15.15 28.22
CA GLY A 75 17.97 -15.72 29.25
C GLY A 75 17.73 -17.21 29.08
N LEU A 76 17.49 -17.67 27.85
CA LEU A 76 17.34 -19.10 27.55
C LEU A 76 18.60 -19.90 27.85
N LEU A 77 19.77 -19.41 27.45
CA LEU A 77 21.04 -20.09 27.72
C LEU A 77 21.33 -20.17 29.23
N ALA A 78 21.14 -19.07 29.97
CA ALA A 78 21.30 -19.07 31.42
C ALA A 78 20.31 -20.03 32.11
N GLY A 79 19.06 -20.08 31.65
CA GLY A 79 18.04 -21.01 32.14
C GLY A 79 18.41 -22.47 31.91
N LEU A 80 18.92 -22.81 30.73
CA LEU A 80 19.35 -24.19 30.41
C LEU A 80 20.58 -24.63 31.22
N VAL A 81 21.55 -23.73 31.42
CA VAL A 81 22.75 -24.02 32.22
C VAL A 81 22.37 -24.26 33.68
N THR A 82 21.53 -23.41 34.26
CA THR A 82 21.06 -23.56 35.65
C THR A 82 20.19 -24.82 35.83
N LEU A 83 19.33 -25.14 34.87
CA LEU A 83 18.55 -26.39 34.87
C LEU A 83 19.45 -27.63 34.79
N SER A 84 20.48 -27.60 33.94
CA SER A 84 21.41 -28.72 33.78
C SER A 84 22.23 -28.97 35.06
N LEU A 85 22.73 -27.90 35.69
CA LEU A 85 23.49 -27.96 36.94
C LEU A 85 22.63 -28.45 38.12
N THR A 86 21.38 -28.00 38.21
CA THR A 86 20.46 -28.42 39.29
C THR A 86 20.05 -29.88 39.15
N LEU A 87 19.83 -30.37 37.92
CA LEU A 87 19.50 -31.77 37.67
C LEU A 87 20.69 -32.72 37.91
N ALA A 88 21.91 -32.28 37.60
CA ALA A 88 23.14 -33.03 37.87
C ALA A 88 23.38 -33.21 39.38
N ARG A 89 23.11 -32.18 40.19
CA ARG A 89 23.29 -32.23 41.66
C ARG A 89 22.25 -33.07 42.39
N ARG A 90 21.11 -33.36 41.76
CA ARG A 90 20.04 -34.20 42.33
C ARG A 90 20.26 -35.70 42.08
N ARG A 91 21.16 -36.06 41.15
CA ARG A 91 21.44 -37.43 40.72
C ARG A 91 22.73 -38.03 41.25
N GLY A 92 23.58 -37.25 41.93
CA GLY A 92 24.75 -37.73 42.67
C GLY A 92 24.50 -37.64 44.16
#